data_AF-A0A2Z3QXR8-F1
#
_entry.id   AF-A0A2Z3QXR8-F1
#
_cell.length_a   1.000
_cell.length_b   1.000
_cell.length_c   1.000
_cell.angle_alpha   90.00
_cell.angle_beta   90.00
_cell.angle_gamma   90.00
#
_symmetry.space_group_name_H-M   'P 1'
#
loop_
_entity.id
_entity.type
_entity.pdbx_description
1 polymer ?
#
loop_
_entity_poly.entity_id
_entity_poly.type
_entity_poly.pdbx_seq_one_letter_code
_entity_poly.pdbx_strand_id
1 'polypeptide(L)'
;MAARGPGRTSPRSRPSGRAGFFPALIDKRLTRFSGLRVSRKASGRVAVKPLAVRWWLALLRWWLALFLFNPATPAWAWPTTAFLSHYWHRPVPIGGPSPPRWPAFETALSARACGQCHISQYREWRKSRHALAMGPGVMGQLAQAGLGRWAFVRGCLSCHAPARRQWREVKAALKGHPLATFARQGVTCADCHVRHYQRFGPPLEPYLAAGRIVHGGFTPSRDFTRSRFCISCHQFHRDGARLHGALLENVYGEWRKSRYAREGVTCQSCHMPDGRHDFYGIHNPRFVRRALTIRFQTQPLGADHALIAHLVITNSGVGHDFPTYTTPKVVATIWQRCARHVCPGSVRRLVIARRISLDLKHQYFDTRIKPGQSRDLSYDVKKAAQATALAARIMVYPDAAYVRFFRAYLVRYTLTASERRAIQQVLARDEHSDYVLWQADRPLPPR
;
A
#
# COMPACT_ATOMS: atom_id res chain seq x y z
N MET A 1 -29.18 -60.55 -4.35
CA MET A 1 -29.54 -60.91 -5.73
C MET A 1 -28.25 -61.07 -6.54
N ALA A 2 -28.06 -62.27 -7.08
CA ALA A 2 -26.92 -62.76 -7.88
C ALA A 2 -26.86 -62.04 -9.27
N ALA A 3 -25.82 -62.11 -10.13
CA ALA A 3 -24.92 -63.22 -10.46
C ALA A 3 -23.68 -62.79 -11.30
N ARG A 4 -22.57 -63.55 -11.16
CA ARG A 4 -21.64 -64.17 -12.16
C ARG A 4 -21.35 -63.40 -13.48
N GLY A 5 -20.12 -63.02 -13.88
CA GLY A 5 -18.87 -63.79 -14.21
C GLY A 5 -18.76 -64.07 -15.75
N PRO A 6 -17.63 -64.48 -16.38
CA PRO A 6 -16.20 -64.08 -16.30
C PRO A 6 -15.45 -63.99 -17.69
N GLY A 7 -14.22 -63.44 -17.69
CA GLY A 7 -13.01 -63.98 -18.38
C GLY A 7 -12.66 -63.70 -19.86
N ARG A 8 -11.44 -63.17 -20.13
CA ARG A 8 -10.38 -63.64 -21.09
C ARG A 8 -9.31 -62.54 -21.39
N THR A 9 -8.06 -62.68 -20.88
CA THR A 9 -6.77 -63.08 -21.53
C THR A 9 -6.05 -62.07 -22.47
N SER A 10 -5.01 -61.41 -21.91
CA SER A 10 -3.61 -61.07 -22.34
C SER A 10 -3.08 -61.30 -23.80
N PRO A 11 -1.85 -60.86 -24.19
CA PRO A 11 -1.10 -59.58 -24.05
C PRO A 11 -0.56 -59.04 -25.41
N ARG A 12 -0.02 -57.81 -25.48
CA ARG A 12 0.96 -57.40 -26.53
C ARG A 12 1.87 -56.22 -26.14
N SER A 13 3.16 -56.53 -26.06
CA SER A 13 4.37 -55.82 -26.54
C SER A 13 4.53 -54.29 -26.41
N ARG A 14 5.61 -53.89 -25.73
CA ARG A 14 6.36 -52.62 -25.92
C ARG A 14 6.97 -52.54 -27.33
N PRO A 15 7.31 -51.34 -27.84
CA PRO A 15 8.71 -50.92 -27.78
C PRO A 15 8.95 -49.45 -27.38
N SER A 16 10.23 -49.22 -27.10
CA SER A 16 10.95 -48.02 -26.71
C SER A 16 10.91 -46.85 -27.71
N GLY A 17 10.90 -45.62 -27.18
CA GLY A 17 11.28 -44.41 -27.91
C GLY A 17 11.88 -43.38 -26.96
N ARG A 18 13.22 -43.29 -26.92
CA ARG A 18 13.99 -42.18 -26.33
C ARG A 18 14.25 -41.14 -27.42
N ALA A 19 13.94 -39.88 -27.14
CA ALA A 19 14.46 -38.69 -27.83
C ALA A 19 14.65 -37.63 -26.73
N GLY A 20 15.70 -36.82 -26.63
CA GLY A 20 16.87 -36.57 -27.46
C GLY A 20 17.44 -35.25 -26.91
N PHE A 21 18.53 -35.33 -26.15
CA PHE A 21 19.27 -34.20 -25.58
C PHE A 21 20.15 -33.54 -26.66
N PHE A 22 20.18 -32.21 -26.75
CA PHE A 22 21.18 -31.45 -27.51
C PHE A 22 22.22 -30.82 -26.56
N PRO A 23 23.53 -31.06 -26.74
CA PRO A 23 24.58 -30.37 -26.01
C PRO A 23 25.23 -29.23 -26.81
N ALA A 24 25.89 -28.36 -26.06
CA ALA A 24 26.67 -27.20 -26.48
C ALA A 24 27.92 -27.55 -27.31
N LEU A 25 28.27 -26.67 -28.24
CA LEU A 25 29.54 -26.67 -28.98
C LEU A 25 30.49 -25.63 -28.37
N ILE A 26 31.60 -26.14 -27.84
CA ILE A 26 32.84 -25.41 -27.52
C ILE A 26 33.82 -25.77 -28.64
N ASP A 27 34.38 -24.78 -29.33
CA ASP A 27 35.51 -24.99 -30.23
C ASP A 27 36.81 -24.52 -29.55
N LYS A 28 37.79 -25.41 -29.54
CA LYS A 28 39.17 -25.21 -29.11
C LYS A 28 40.03 -25.72 -30.27
N ARG A 29 40.82 -24.86 -30.91
CA ARG A 29 42.12 -25.27 -31.46
C ARG A 29 43.17 -24.18 -31.28
N LEU A 30 44.24 -24.59 -30.60
CA LEU A 30 45.54 -23.97 -30.43
C LEU A 30 46.48 -24.46 -31.54
N THR A 31 47.36 -23.60 -32.05
CA THR A 31 48.64 -24.00 -32.65
C THR A 31 49.78 -23.05 -32.24
N ARG A 32 50.68 -23.60 -31.41
CA ARG A 32 52.15 -23.44 -31.22
C ARG A 32 52.89 -22.32 -31.97
N PHE A 33 53.58 -21.40 -31.27
CA PHE A 33 54.97 -21.42 -30.73
C PHE A 33 56.07 -21.02 -31.73
N SER A 34 56.80 -19.93 -31.45
CA SER A 34 58.29 -19.86 -31.35
C SER A 34 58.79 -18.41 -31.32
N GLY A 35 59.78 -18.12 -30.47
CA GLY A 35 60.51 -16.84 -30.49
C GLY A 35 60.95 -16.28 -29.13
N LEU A 36 61.72 -17.04 -28.33
CA LEU A 36 62.47 -16.49 -27.20
C LEU A 36 63.63 -15.62 -27.73
N ARG A 37 63.84 -14.45 -27.13
CA ARG A 37 65.18 -13.86 -27.03
C ARG A 37 65.33 -13.20 -25.65
N VAL A 38 66.05 -13.89 -24.76
CA VAL A 38 66.49 -13.39 -23.46
C VAL A 38 67.83 -12.70 -23.67
N SER A 39 67.96 -11.46 -23.22
CA SER A 39 69.24 -10.77 -23.06
C SER A 39 69.33 -10.24 -21.63
N ARG A 40 70.29 -10.75 -20.86
CA ARG A 40 70.68 -10.24 -19.54
C ARG A 40 71.64 -9.07 -19.75
N LYS A 41 71.41 -7.93 -19.07
CA LYS A 41 72.48 -7.02 -18.64
C LYS A 41 72.12 -6.27 -17.35
N ALA A 42 73.06 -6.36 -16.41
CA ALA A 42 73.50 -5.38 -15.41
C ALA A 42 72.50 -4.79 -14.37
N SER A 43 72.71 -5.26 -13.14
CA SER A 43 72.71 -4.53 -11.85
C SER A 43 72.38 -3.03 -11.82
N GLY A 44 71.34 -2.69 -11.04
CA GLY A 44 71.15 -1.37 -10.44
C GLY A 44 70.18 -1.46 -9.26
N ARG A 45 70.68 -1.35 -8.01
CA ARG A 45 69.83 -1.22 -6.81
C ARG A 45 69.24 0.18 -6.80
N VAL A 46 67.93 0.31 -6.99
CA VAL A 46 67.20 1.55 -6.71
C VAL A 46 66.72 1.49 -5.26
N ALA A 47 67.33 2.29 -4.39
CA ALA A 47 66.88 2.48 -3.02
C ALA A 47 65.59 3.32 -3.02
N VAL A 48 64.45 2.68 -2.76
CA VAL A 48 63.17 3.37 -2.56
C VAL A 48 63.13 3.87 -1.11
N LYS A 49 63.19 5.20 -0.93
CA LYS A 49 63.08 5.84 0.40
C LYS A 49 61.73 5.49 1.06
N PRO A 50 61.68 5.18 2.37
CA PRO A 50 60.51 4.58 3.03
C PRO A 50 59.35 5.55 3.31
N LEU A 51 59.44 6.81 2.87
CA LEU A 51 58.42 7.83 3.12
C LEU A 51 57.13 7.63 2.31
N ALA A 52 57.19 7.01 1.13
CA ALA A 52 56.00 6.81 0.28
C ALA A 52 55.05 5.72 0.79
N VAL A 53 55.54 4.74 1.54
CA VAL A 53 54.73 3.58 1.99
C VAL A 53 53.80 3.96 3.16
N ARG A 54 54.21 4.91 4.03
CA ARG A 54 53.38 5.37 5.16
C ARG A 54 52.17 6.18 4.70
N TRP A 55 52.31 6.99 3.64
CA TRP A 55 51.19 7.74 3.06
C TRP A 55 50.20 6.83 2.33
N TRP A 56 50.69 5.81 1.63
CA TRP A 56 49.82 4.82 0.98
C TRP A 56 49.03 3.98 1.99
N LEU A 57 49.64 3.54 3.09
CA LEU A 57 48.92 2.80 4.14
C LEU A 57 47.94 3.68 4.93
N ALA A 58 48.24 4.96 5.12
CA ALA A 58 47.32 5.92 5.73
C ALA A 58 46.13 6.23 4.82
N LEU A 59 46.37 6.46 3.52
CA LEU A 59 45.33 6.64 2.50
C LEU A 59 44.49 5.38 2.33
N LEU A 60 45.09 4.18 2.36
CA LEU A 60 44.37 2.90 2.29
C LEU A 60 43.53 2.67 3.55
N ARG A 61 44.01 3.02 4.75
CA ARG A 61 43.20 3.00 5.99
C ARG A 61 42.06 4.02 5.95
N TRP A 62 42.29 5.20 5.38
CA TRP A 62 41.24 6.21 5.18
C TRP A 62 40.20 5.76 4.15
N TRP A 63 40.64 5.13 3.05
CA TRP A 63 39.76 4.54 2.03
C TRP A 63 38.97 3.35 2.56
N LEU A 64 39.58 2.44 3.34
CA LEU A 64 38.88 1.35 4.00
C LEU A 64 37.90 1.86 5.06
N ALA A 65 38.23 2.92 5.81
CA ALA A 65 37.33 3.54 6.78
C ALA A 65 36.10 4.19 6.10
N LEU A 66 36.27 4.78 4.92
CA LEU A 66 35.16 5.31 4.11
C LEU A 66 34.24 4.20 3.56
N PHE A 67 34.79 3.02 3.25
CA PHE A 67 34.01 1.86 2.79
C PHE A 67 33.34 1.06 3.92
N LEU A 68 33.92 1.04 5.12
CA LEU A 68 33.38 0.28 6.26
C LEU A 68 32.28 1.04 7.05
N PHE A 69 32.13 2.36 6.84
CA PHE A 69 31.16 3.17 7.59
C PHE A 69 30.01 3.76 6.76
N ASN A 70 29.93 3.49 5.46
CA ASN A 70 28.76 3.86 4.68
C ASN A 70 28.04 2.58 4.25
N PRO A 71 27.03 2.09 4.99
CA PRO A 71 26.11 1.12 4.41
C PRO A 71 25.39 1.86 3.29
N ALA A 72 25.93 1.77 2.07
CA ALA A 72 25.31 2.33 0.90
C ALA A 72 23.88 1.81 0.88
N THR A 73 22.91 2.70 1.06
CA THR A 73 21.50 2.34 0.95
C THR A 73 21.35 1.66 -0.40
N PRO A 74 20.84 0.42 -0.48
CA PRO A 74 20.75 -0.27 -1.75
C PRO A 74 20.02 0.62 -2.76
N ALA A 75 20.47 0.69 -4.00
CA ALA A 75 19.94 1.63 -5.00
C ALA A 75 18.41 1.55 -5.18
N TRP A 76 17.80 0.41 -4.82
CA TRP A 76 16.37 0.13 -4.84
C TRP A 76 15.58 0.66 -3.63
N ALA A 77 16.22 1.01 -2.52
CA ALA A 77 15.57 1.56 -1.33
C ALA A 77 15.33 3.08 -1.44
N TRP A 78 14.31 3.58 -0.75
CA TRP A 78 14.14 5.01 -0.57
C TRP A 78 15.11 5.52 0.50
N PRO A 79 15.73 6.71 0.33
CA PRO A 79 16.58 7.29 1.37
C PRO A 79 15.80 7.45 2.67
N THR A 80 16.31 6.87 3.76
CA THR A 80 15.74 6.95 5.10
C THR A 80 16.83 7.33 6.10
N THR A 81 16.45 7.71 7.32
CA THR A 81 17.43 7.87 8.41
C THR A 81 17.99 6.51 8.80
N ALA A 82 19.18 6.49 9.40
CA ALA A 82 19.74 5.28 10.01
C ALA A 82 18.76 4.66 11.03
N PHE A 83 18.07 5.52 11.81
CA PHE A 83 17.02 5.11 12.72
C PHE A 83 15.92 4.32 12.00
N LEU A 84 15.31 4.86 10.94
CA LEU A 84 14.21 4.19 10.24
C LEU A 84 14.65 2.90 9.53
N SER A 85 15.87 2.85 9.00
CA SER A 85 16.42 1.64 8.40
C SER A 85 16.48 0.48 9.40
N HIS A 86 16.88 0.75 10.64
CA HIS A 86 16.88 -0.25 11.70
C HIS A 86 15.46 -0.50 12.27
N TYR A 87 14.72 0.58 12.52
CA TYR A 87 13.42 0.56 13.18
C TYR A 87 12.36 -0.20 12.37
N TRP A 88 12.39 -0.13 11.04
CA TRP A 88 11.44 -0.83 10.18
C TRP A 88 11.91 -2.18 9.67
N HIS A 89 12.87 -2.81 10.34
CA HIS A 89 13.23 -4.20 10.06
C HIS A 89 12.01 -5.12 10.13
N ARG A 90 11.87 -6.02 9.13
CA ARG A 90 10.73 -6.94 9.00
C ARG A 90 11.16 -8.40 9.22
N PRO A 91 10.36 -9.21 9.92
CA PRO A 91 9.16 -8.83 10.65
C PRO A 91 9.47 -7.94 11.86
N VAL A 92 8.52 -7.09 12.25
CA VAL A 92 8.71 -6.14 13.35
C VAL A 92 8.88 -6.90 14.67
N PRO A 93 10.00 -6.71 15.40
CA PRO A 93 10.25 -7.41 16.63
C PRO A 93 9.63 -6.66 17.82
N ILE A 94 8.31 -6.77 18.01
CA ILE A 94 7.63 -6.09 19.12
C ILE A 94 7.97 -6.68 20.51
N GLY A 95 8.45 -7.93 20.57
CA GLY A 95 8.83 -8.61 21.80
C GLY A 95 10.32 -9.01 21.84
N GLY A 96 10.71 -9.75 22.87
CA GLY A 96 12.07 -10.21 23.14
C GLY A 96 12.10 -11.07 24.42
N PRO A 97 13.23 -11.19 25.11
CA PRO A 97 13.25 -11.66 26.49
C PRO A 97 12.26 -10.81 27.30
N SER A 98 11.34 -11.46 28.04
CA SER A 98 10.35 -10.72 28.83
C SER A 98 11.07 -9.91 29.90
N PRO A 99 10.77 -8.61 30.05
CA PRO A 99 11.26 -7.85 31.19
C PRO A 99 10.80 -8.52 32.49
N PRO A 100 11.71 -8.70 33.48
CA PRO A 100 11.33 -9.27 34.76
C PRO A 100 10.24 -8.43 35.41
N ARG A 101 9.23 -9.09 36.01
CA ARG A 101 8.19 -8.49 36.86
C ARG A 101 7.14 -7.63 36.14
N TRP A 102 7.08 -7.59 34.82
CA TRP A 102 5.96 -6.93 34.14
C TRP A 102 4.69 -7.77 34.20
N PRO A 103 3.52 -7.15 34.46
CA PRO A 103 2.26 -7.86 34.50
C PRO A 103 1.90 -8.42 33.12
N ALA A 104 1.17 -9.53 33.09
CA ALA A 104 0.83 -10.24 31.86
C ALA A 104 0.09 -9.39 30.82
N PHE A 105 -0.72 -8.42 31.27
CA PHE A 105 -1.42 -7.52 30.35
C PHE A 105 -0.44 -6.62 29.59
N GLU A 106 0.66 -6.19 30.21
CA GLU A 106 1.65 -5.32 29.59
C GLU A 106 2.52 -6.09 28.60
N THR A 107 2.94 -7.31 28.95
CA THR A 107 3.74 -8.17 28.05
C THR A 107 2.92 -8.68 26.86
N ALA A 108 1.58 -8.70 26.96
CA ALA A 108 0.71 -9.12 25.86
C ALA A 108 0.77 -8.20 24.64
N LEU A 109 1.09 -6.91 24.83
CA LEU A 109 1.20 -5.86 23.80
C LEU A 109 -0.02 -5.73 22.87
N SER A 110 -1.18 -6.26 23.28
CA SER A 110 -2.43 -6.11 22.52
C SER A 110 -2.88 -4.65 22.52
N ALA A 111 -3.58 -4.21 21.47
CA ALA A 111 -4.09 -2.84 21.46
C ALA A 111 -5.04 -2.55 22.64
N ARG A 112 -5.80 -3.56 23.09
CA ARG A 112 -6.67 -3.45 24.29
C ARG A 112 -5.86 -3.23 25.57
N ALA A 113 -4.67 -3.83 25.70
CA ALA A 113 -3.80 -3.62 26.85
C ALA A 113 -3.35 -2.16 26.92
N CYS A 114 -2.88 -1.58 25.80
CA CYS A 114 -2.54 -0.17 25.73
C CYS A 114 -3.75 0.72 26.06
N GLY A 115 -4.94 0.33 25.57
CA GLY A 115 -6.20 1.06 25.76
C GLY A 115 -6.73 1.14 27.19
N GLN A 116 -6.12 0.44 28.15
CA GLN A 116 -6.45 0.60 29.57
C GLN A 116 -5.99 1.96 30.11
N CYS A 117 -4.84 2.48 29.63
CA CYS A 117 -4.31 3.79 30.00
C CYS A 117 -4.42 4.81 28.85
N HIS A 118 -4.20 4.39 27.60
CA HIS A 118 -4.28 5.24 26.40
C HIS A 118 -5.67 5.17 25.76
N ILE A 119 -6.68 5.58 26.52
CA ILE A 119 -8.10 5.38 26.18
C ILE A 119 -8.47 6.09 24.87
N SER A 120 -8.06 7.35 24.70
CA SER A 120 -8.37 8.16 23.53
C SER A 120 -7.76 7.56 22.26
N GLN A 121 -6.45 7.30 22.27
CA GLN A 121 -5.75 6.74 21.11
C GLN A 121 -6.30 5.35 20.74
N TYR A 122 -6.66 4.52 21.73
CA TYR A 122 -7.29 3.22 21.47
C TYR A 122 -8.72 3.35 20.89
N ARG A 123 -9.50 4.34 21.33
CA ARG A 123 -10.84 4.63 20.77
C ARG A 123 -10.77 5.11 19.32
N GLU A 124 -9.77 5.90 18.98
CA GLU A 124 -9.52 6.38 17.63
C GLU A 124 -9.01 5.25 16.73
N TRP A 125 -7.94 4.57 17.17
CA TRP A 125 -7.30 3.50 16.42
C TRP A 125 -8.25 2.36 16.07
N ARG A 126 -9.12 1.92 17.01
CA ARG A 126 -9.99 0.75 16.78
C ARG A 126 -10.96 0.94 15.62
N LYS A 127 -11.25 2.20 15.24
CA LYS A 127 -12.15 2.56 14.14
C LYS A 127 -11.39 2.80 12.83
N SER A 128 -10.06 2.84 12.89
CA SER A 128 -9.20 3.13 11.75
C SER A 128 -9.06 1.94 10.80
N ARG A 129 -8.58 2.23 9.59
CA ARG A 129 -8.23 1.17 8.63
C ARG A 129 -6.98 0.38 9.03
N HIS A 130 -6.14 0.91 9.91
CA HIS A 130 -5.02 0.15 10.50
C HIS A 130 -5.53 -1.02 11.36
N ALA A 131 -6.51 -0.79 12.23
CA ALA A 131 -7.13 -1.85 13.04
C ALA A 131 -7.86 -2.92 12.19
N LEU A 132 -8.29 -2.54 10.98
CA LEU A 132 -8.99 -3.40 10.04
C LEU A 132 -8.09 -3.96 8.93
N ALA A 133 -6.77 -3.73 9.01
CA ALA A 133 -5.84 -4.07 7.94
C ALA A 133 -5.78 -5.57 7.66
N MET A 134 -6.12 -6.44 8.63
CA MET A 134 -6.01 -7.89 8.51
C MET A 134 -7.35 -8.61 8.74
N GLY A 135 -8.31 -8.35 7.84
CA GLY A 135 -9.64 -8.95 7.87
C GLY A 135 -9.80 -10.22 7.01
N PRO A 136 -11.01 -10.81 6.96
CA PRO A 136 -11.30 -12.02 6.18
C PRO A 136 -10.99 -11.89 4.68
N GLY A 137 -11.17 -10.70 4.11
CA GLY A 137 -10.88 -10.44 2.70
C GLY A 137 -9.39 -10.55 2.34
N VAL A 138 -8.51 -10.07 3.24
CA VAL A 138 -7.06 -10.25 3.06
C VAL A 138 -6.68 -11.70 3.36
N MET A 139 -7.24 -12.32 4.41
CA MET A 139 -6.98 -13.74 4.68
C MET A 139 -7.36 -14.66 3.51
N GLY A 140 -8.48 -14.41 2.83
CA GLY A 140 -8.86 -15.17 1.64
C GLY A 140 -7.79 -15.11 0.56
N GLN A 141 -7.25 -13.91 0.28
CA GLN A 141 -6.14 -13.73 -0.66
C GLN A 141 -4.86 -14.47 -0.24
N LEU A 142 -4.53 -14.44 1.07
CA LEU A 142 -3.36 -15.16 1.58
C LEU A 142 -3.56 -16.68 1.55
N ALA A 143 -4.77 -17.17 1.84
CA ALA A 143 -5.12 -18.58 1.78
C ALA A 143 -4.96 -19.15 0.36
N GLN A 144 -5.34 -18.36 -0.66
CA GLN A 144 -5.13 -18.74 -2.06
C GLN A 144 -3.66 -18.84 -2.46
N ALA A 145 -2.82 -17.93 -1.96
CA ALA A 145 -1.38 -18.02 -2.17
C ALA A 145 -0.79 -19.23 -1.45
N GLY A 146 -1.32 -19.54 -0.25
CA GLY A 146 -0.92 -20.66 0.57
C GLY A 146 0.53 -20.58 1.04
N LEU A 147 0.99 -21.66 1.69
CA LEU A 147 2.39 -21.74 2.15
C LEU A 147 3.40 -21.91 1.00
N GLY A 148 2.97 -22.46 -0.15
CA GLY A 148 3.82 -22.61 -1.33
C GLY A 148 4.32 -21.28 -1.90
N ARG A 149 3.64 -20.16 -1.60
CA ARG A 149 4.03 -18.81 -2.02
C ARG A 149 4.34 -17.92 -0.81
N TRP A 150 4.99 -18.47 0.21
CA TRP A 150 5.25 -17.76 1.47
C TRP A 150 6.01 -16.42 1.29
N ALA A 151 6.91 -16.30 0.31
CA ALA A 151 7.57 -15.02 0.01
C ALA A 151 6.57 -13.91 -0.38
N PHE A 152 5.58 -14.25 -1.20
CA PHE A 152 4.49 -13.33 -1.56
C PHE A 152 3.62 -12.98 -0.34
N VAL A 153 3.23 -13.99 0.45
CA VAL A 153 2.45 -13.77 1.69
C VAL A 153 3.17 -12.82 2.63
N ARG A 154 4.48 -13.00 2.87
CA ARG A 154 5.28 -12.09 3.69
C ARG A 154 5.29 -10.66 3.17
N GLY A 155 5.26 -10.48 1.85
CA GLY A 155 5.10 -9.16 1.22
C GLY A 155 3.82 -8.47 1.67
N CYS A 156 2.68 -9.17 1.64
CA CYS A 156 1.41 -8.65 2.16
C CYS A 156 1.48 -8.36 3.67
N LEU A 157 2.05 -9.30 4.44
CA LEU A 157 2.16 -9.16 5.90
C LEU A 157 3.08 -8.02 6.33
N SER A 158 4.01 -7.60 5.47
CA SER A 158 4.88 -6.45 5.76
C SER A 158 4.10 -5.16 6.03
N CYS A 159 2.90 -5.01 5.47
CA CYS A 159 2.02 -3.87 5.70
C CYS A 159 0.78 -4.22 6.52
N HIS A 160 0.17 -5.40 6.30
CA HIS A 160 -1.13 -5.74 6.87
C HIS A 160 -1.08 -6.34 8.28
N ALA A 161 0.01 -7.03 8.62
CA ALA A 161 0.21 -7.62 9.95
C ALA A 161 1.72 -7.73 10.23
N PRO A 162 2.40 -6.61 10.47
CA PRO A 162 3.86 -6.50 10.37
C PRO A 162 4.66 -7.18 11.48
N ALA A 163 4.08 -7.45 12.65
CA ALA A 163 4.80 -8.06 13.76
C ALA A 163 5.18 -9.52 13.52
N ARG A 164 6.33 -9.92 14.06
CA ARG A 164 6.80 -11.31 14.04
C ARG A 164 5.80 -12.29 14.65
N ARG A 165 5.07 -11.87 15.70
CA ARG A 165 3.97 -12.66 16.29
C ARG A 165 2.85 -12.89 15.28
N GLN A 166 2.41 -11.85 14.59
CA GLN A 166 1.34 -11.93 13.60
C GLN A 166 1.71 -12.83 12.43
N TRP A 167 2.96 -12.80 11.98
CA TRP A 167 3.45 -13.69 10.92
C TRP A 167 3.33 -15.18 11.31
N ARG A 168 3.58 -15.52 12.58
CA ARG A 168 3.39 -16.90 13.08
C ARG A 168 1.91 -17.27 13.12
N GLU A 169 1.06 -16.36 13.59
CA GLU A 169 -0.39 -16.57 13.68
C GLU A 169 -1.02 -16.75 12.30
N VAL A 170 -0.63 -15.94 11.30
CA VAL A 170 -1.09 -16.12 9.91
C VAL A 170 -0.56 -17.42 9.33
N LYS A 171 0.71 -17.78 9.56
CA LYS A 171 1.25 -19.06 9.11
C LYS A 171 0.48 -20.25 9.68
N ALA A 172 0.11 -20.20 10.96
CA ALA A 172 -0.74 -21.22 11.57
C ALA A 172 -2.14 -21.23 10.92
N ALA A 173 -2.71 -20.06 10.63
CA ALA A 173 -4.00 -19.98 9.95
C ALA A 173 -3.98 -20.62 8.55
N LEU A 174 -2.91 -20.42 7.80
CA LEU A 174 -2.70 -21.06 6.49
C LEU A 174 -2.49 -22.59 6.59
N LYS A 175 -2.25 -23.14 7.79
CA LYS A 175 -2.21 -24.59 8.05
C LYS A 175 -3.57 -25.15 8.50
N GLY A 176 -4.62 -24.33 8.53
CA GLY A 176 -5.97 -24.73 8.92
C GLY A 176 -6.37 -24.36 10.35
N HIS A 177 -5.53 -23.66 11.11
CA HIS A 177 -5.93 -23.15 12.42
C HIS A 177 -6.79 -21.87 12.29
N PRO A 178 -7.64 -21.54 13.28
CA PRO A 178 -8.28 -20.23 13.32
C PRO A 178 -7.24 -19.10 13.39
N LEU A 179 -7.43 -18.01 12.63
CA LEU A 179 -6.55 -16.85 12.73
C LEU A 179 -6.63 -16.26 14.13
N ALA A 180 -5.51 -16.22 14.85
CA ALA A 180 -5.47 -15.74 16.23
C ALA A 180 -5.81 -14.24 16.39
N THR A 181 -6.17 -13.85 17.61
CA THR A 181 -6.72 -12.53 17.93
C THR A 181 -5.78 -11.36 17.63
N PHE A 182 -4.47 -11.54 17.75
CA PHE A 182 -3.51 -10.45 17.59
C PHE A 182 -3.27 -10.10 16.11
N ALA A 183 -3.18 -11.11 15.23
CA ALA A 183 -3.14 -10.89 13.79
C ALA A 183 -4.42 -10.23 13.25
N ARG A 184 -5.60 -10.57 13.80
CA ARG A 184 -6.87 -9.92 13.42
C ARG A 184 -6.94 -8.42 13.73
N GLN A 185 -6.05 -7.91 14.59
CA GLN A 185 -5.98 -6.48 14.94
C GLN A 185 -5.25 -5.64 13.87
N GLY A 186 -4.75 -6.24 12.78
CA GLY A 186 -4.08 -5.49 11.71
C GLY A 186 -2.80 -4.81 12.18
N VAL A 187 -2.66 -3.52 11.91
CA VAL A 187 -1.52 -2.71 12.38
C VAL A 187 -1.86 -2.10 13.74
N THR A 188 -1.25 -2.61 14.80
CA THR A 188 -1.51 -2.28 16.21
C THR A 188 -0.59 -1.18 16.75
N CYS A 189 -0.85 -0.74 17.99
CA CYS A 189 0.03 0.19 18.71
C CYS A 189 1.48 -0.32 18.77
N ALA A 190 1.66 -1.62 19.06
CA ALA A 190 2.97 -2.22 19.22
C ALA A 190 3.75 -2.27 17.90
N ASP A 191 3.06 -2.47 16.77
CA ASP A 191 3.68 -2.48 15.45
C ASP A 191 4.38 -1.16 15.12
N CYS A 192 3.77 -0.05 15.54
CA CYS A 192 4.31 1.30 15.32
C CYS A 192 5.28 1.74 16.43
N HIS A 193 4.97 1.46 17.69
CA HIS A 193 5.63 2.11 18.84
C HIS A 193 6.54 1.21 19.67
N VAL A 194 6.66 -0.09 19.37
CA VAL A 194 7.41 -1.01 20.23
C VAL A 194 8.46 -1.79 19.46
N ARG A 195 9.69 -1.84 19.99
CA ARG A 195 10.77 -2.74 19.54
C ARG A 195 11.40 -3.39 20.75
N HIS A 196 11.42 -4.72 20.80
CA HIS A 196 12.03 -5.49 21.90
C HIS A 196 11.54 -5.02 23.28
N TYR A 197 10.22 -4.82 23.44
CA TYR A 197 9.60 -4.23 24.63
C TYR A 197 9.99 -2.78 24.98
N GLN A 198 10.87 -2.12 24.22
CA GLN A 198 11.12 -0.68 24.37
C GLN A 198 10.07 0.14 23.61
N ARG A 199 9.60 1.24 24.21
CA ARG A 199 8.59 2.13 23.63
C ARG A 199 9.25 3.33 22.96
N PHE A 200 8.73 3.70 21.79
CA PHE A 200 9.21 4.81 20.98
C PHE A 200 8.04 5.68 20.54
N GLY A 201 8.31 6.94 20.26
CA GLY A 201 7.30 7.86 19.76
C GLY A 201 7.87 9.24 19.45
N PRO A 202 7.01 10.22 19.16
CA PRO A 202 7.46 11.60 18.99
C PRO A 202 8.09 12.14 20.28
N PRO A 203 8.97 13.15 20.20
CA PRO A 203 9.41 13.87 21.39
C PRO A 203 8.21 14.43 22.17
N LEU A 204 8.24 14.23 23.49
CA LEU A 204 7.19 14.65 24.43
C LEU A 204 7.86 15.32 25.63
N GLU A 205 8.66 16.35 25.38
CA GLU A 205 9.52 17.03 26.35
C GLU A 205 8.81 17.38 27.67
N PRO A 206 7.57 17.93 27.67
CA PRO A 206 6.85 18.22 28.92
C PRO A 206 6.51 16.96 29.75
N TYR A 207 6.19 15.84 29.09
CA TYR A 207 5.85 14.58 29.78
C TYR A 207 7.10 13.85 30.29
N LEU A 208 8.20 13.94 29.54
CA LEU A 208 9.49 13.39 29.96
C LEU A 208 10.03 14.17 31.17
N ALA A 209 9.94 15.50 31.15
CA ALA A 209 10.35 16.35 32.27
C ALA A 209 9.52 16.11 33.54
N ALA A 210 8.24 15.78 33.41
CA ALA A 210 7.36 15.47 34.54
C ALA A 210 7.63 14.10 35.20
N GLY A 211 8.56 13.28 34.68
CA GLY A 211 8.96 12.00 35.28
C GLY A 211 7.89 10.90 35.28
N ARG A 212 6.76 11.10 34.60
CA ARG A 212 5.63 10.13 34.56
C ARG A 212 5.82 9.08 33.47
N ILE A 213 7.00 8.46 33.42
CA ILE A 213 7.36 7.47 32.40
C ILE A 213 7.09 6.06 32.94
N VAL A 214 6.11 5.39 32.36
CA VAL A 214 5.80 3.97 32.61
C VAL A 214 6.57 3.07 31.62
N HIS A 215 6.31 1.75 31.65
CA HIS A 215 6.81 0.80 30.66
C HIS A 215 8.33 0.55 30.65
N GLY A 216 9.01 0.88 31.76
CA GLY A 216 10.47 0.76 31.86
C GLY A 216 11.24 1.74 30.97
N GLY A 217 10.59 2.80 30.47
CA GLY A 217 11.22 3.86 29.69
C GLY A 217 10.52 4.19 28.37
N PHE A 218 10.96 5.29 27.76
CA PHE A 218 10.49 5.77 26.47
C PHE A 218 11.64 6.42 25.70
N THR A 219 11.79 6.06 24.43
CA THR A 219 12.83 6.58 23.54
C THR A 219 12.21 7.52 22.50
N PRO A 220 12.34 8.85 22.66
CA PRO A 220 11.80 9.80 21.70
C PRO A 220 12.60 9.78 20.38
N SER A 221 11.90 9.95 19.27
CA SER A 221 12.54 10.16 17.96
C SER A 221 11.72 11.12 17.11
N ARG A 222 12.41 12.12 16.54
CA ARG A 222 11.82 13.09 15.60
C ARG A 222 11.32 12.42 14.31
N ASP A 223 11.76 11.21 13.98
CA ASP A 223 11.25 10.51 12.80
C ASP A 223 9.75 10.23 12.88
N PHE A 224 9.18 10.06 14.08
CA PHE A 224 7.73 9.85 14.27
C PHE A 224 6.86 11.03 13.82
N THR A 225 7.44 12.23 13.68
CA THR A 225 6.74 13.43 13.17
C THR A 225 7.06 13.73 11.70
N ARG A 226 7.78 12.84 11.00
CA ARG A 226 8.15 13.00 9.58
C ARG A 226 7.42 12.00 8.69
N SER A 227 6.98 12.41 7.50
CA SER A 227 6.30 11.54 6.51
C SER A 227 7.07 10.26 6.17
N ARG A 228 8.41 10.30 6.27
CA ARG A 228 9.29 9.14 6.06
C ARG A 228 9.01 7.96 6.99
N PHE A 229 8.40 8.19 8.15
CA PHE A 229 7.98 7.10 9.04
C PHE A 229 6.93 6.18 8.41
N CYS A 230 6.05 6.73 7.58
CA CYS A 230 4.92 6.01 6.98
C CYS A 230 5.31 5.16 5.75
N ILE A 231 6.50 5.39 5.18
CA ILE A 231 6.88 4.85 3.86
C ILE A 231 7.09 3.35 3.87
N SER A 232 7.37 2.76 5.04
CA SER A 232 7.55 1.30 5.18
C SER A 232 6.30 0.51 4.82
N CYS A 233 5.14 1.18 4.73
CA CYS A 233 3.89 0.60 4.29
C CYS A 233 3.28 1.37 3.10
N HIS A 234 3.33 2.71 3.11
CA HIS A 234 2.64 3.57 2.13
C HIS A 234 3.45 3.88 0.84
N GLN A 235 4.52 3.13 0.62
CA GLN A 235 5.40 3.30 -0.53
C GLN A 235 6.12 1.98 -0.83
N PHE A 236 5.91 1.43 -2.02
CA PHE A 236 6.76 0.32 -2.46
C PHE A 236 8.18 0.78 -2.72
N HIS A 237 9.12 -0.16 -2.56
CA HIS A 237 10.51 -0.01 -2.97
C HIS A 237 10.62 0.39 -4.45
N ARG A 238 11.76 0.97 -4.85
CA ARG A 238 11.91 1.53 -6.20
C ARG A 238 11.85 0.45 -7.30
N ASP A 239 12.17 -0.79 -6.97
CA ASP A 239 12.06 -1.99 -7.79
C ASP A 239 10.70 -2.72 -7.65
N GLY A 240 9.79 -2.19 -6.84
CA GLY A 240 8.45 -2.76 -6.66
C GLY A 240 7.61 -2.78 -7.95
N ALA A 241 6.48 -3.49 -7.90
CA ALA A 241 5.59 -3.64 -9.04
C ALA A 241 5.09 -2.30 -9.59
N ARG A 242 5.15 -2.14 -10.92
CA ARG A 242 4.78 -0.92 -11.65
C ARG A 242 3.80 -1.21 -12.77
N LEU A 243 2.95 -0.22 -13.05
CA LEU A 243 2.16 -0.13 -14.27
C LEU A 243 2.34 1.27 -14.84
N HIS A 244 2.66 1.35 -16.13
CA HIS A 244 2.92 2.61 -16.84
C HIS A 244 3.95 3.49 -16.10
N GLY A 245 5.04 2.88 -15.65
CA GLY A 245 6.12 3.55 -14.91
C GLY A 245 5.80 3.93 -13.46
N ALA A 246 4.55 3.86 -13.00
CA ALA A 246 4.16 4.20 -11.64
C ALA A 246 4.03 2.95 -10.75
N LEU A 247 4.60 3.00 -9.54
CA LEU A 247 4.44 1.94 -8.53
C LEU A 247 2.95 1.73 -8.19
N LEU A 248 2.56 0.50 -7.88
CA LEU A 248 1.20 0.21 -7.43
C LEU A 248 0.87 0.93 -6.11
N GLU A 249 1.84 0.98 -5.19
CA GLU A 249 1.81 1.73 -3.94
C GLU A 249 2.86 2.86 -4.01
N ASN A 250 2.42 4.11 -4.13
CA ASN A 250 3.30 5.24 -4.45
C ASN A 250 2.97 6.54 -3.70
N VAL A 251 2.32 6.48 -2.54
CA VAL A 251 1.78 7.68 -1.87
C VAL A 251 2.88 8.65 -1.47
N TYR A 252 3.99 8.16 -0.92
CA TYR A 252 5.12 9.03 -0.56
C TYR A 252 5.74 9.69 -1.79
N GLY A 253 5.87 8.96 -2.91
CA GLY A 253 6.37 9.48 -4.17
C GLY A 253 5.45 10.55 -4.79
N GLU A 254 4.14 10.40 -4.65
CA GLU A 254 3.13 11.41 -5.01
C GLU A 254 3.26 12.64 -4.10
N TRP A 255 3.29 12.44 -2.77
CA TRP A 255 3.47 13.49 -1.77
C TRP A 255 4.75 14.30 -1.98
N ARG A 256 5.88 13.64 -2.19
CA ARG A 256 7.18 14.31 -2.34
C ARG A 256 7.21 15.29 -3.53
N LYS A 257 6.43 15.03 -4.58
CA LYS A 257 6.34 15.90 -5.77
C LYS A 257 5.41 17.10 -5.55
N SER A 258 4.56 17.04 -4.54
CA SER A 258 3.56 18.08 -4.26
C SER A 258 4.15 19.30 -3.55
N ARG A 259 3.38 20.39 -3.51
CA ARG A 259 3.68 21.57 -2.69
C ARG A 259 3.75 21.25 -1.20
N TYR A 260 2.96 20.29 -0.71
CA TYR A 260 2.91 19.92 0.70
C TYR A 260 4.24 19.40 1.24
N ALA A 261 4.99 18.64 0.43
CA ALA A 261 6.33 18.23 0.82
C ALA A 261 7.32 19.40 0.91
N ARG A 262 7.19 20.40 0.02
CA ARG A 262 8.02 21.61 0.03
C ARG A 262 7.66 22.54 1.20
N GLU A 263 6.37 22.64 1.51
CA GLU A 263 5.81 23.41 2.64
C GLU A 263 6.00 22.70 3.99
N GLY A 264 6.59 21.50 4.02
CA GLY A 264 6.84 20.76 5.25
C GLY A 264 5.58 20.12 5.89
N VAL A 265 4.44 20.12 5.20
CA VAL A 265 3.20 19.47 5.66
C VAL A 265 3.37 17.95 5.59
N THR A 266 3.31 17.31 6.74
CA THR A 266 3.61 15.89 6.90
C THR A 266 2.37 15.01 6.78
N CYS A 267 2.57 13.71 6.58
CA CYS A 267 1.46 12.75 6.65
C CYS A 267 0.74 12.87 8.01
N GLN A 268 1.52 13.02 9.08
CA GLN A 268 1.04 13.14 10.45
C GLN A 268 0.16 14.38 10.65
N SER A 269 0.52 15.54 10.11
CA SER A 269 -0.27 16.77 10.33
C SER A 269 -1.69 16.69 9.78
N CYS A 270 -1.95 15.85 8.76
CA CYS A 270 -3.29 15.66 8.20
C CYS A 270 -3.98 14.38 8.70
N HIS A 271 -3.26 13.27 8.82
CA HIS A 271 -3.84 11.96 9.17
C HIS A 271 -3.75 11.62 10.66
N MET A 272 -2.93 12.33 11.42
CA MET A 272 -2.77 12.21 12.87
C MET A 272 -2.72 13.60 13.54
N PRO A 273 -3.68 14.50 13.26
CA PRO A 273 -3.66 15.85 13.83
C PRO A 273 -3.64 15.75 15.35
N ASP A 274 -2.78 16.55 16.00
CA ASP A 274 -2.62 16.57 17.46
C ASP A 274 -2.24 15.20 18.07
N GLY A 275 -1.60 14.32 17.30
CA GLY A 275 -1.21 12.97 17.74
C GLY A 275 -2.38 11.98 17.81
N ARG A 276 -3.54 12.32 17.24
CA ARG A 276 -4.70 11.44 17.17
C ARG A 276 -4.45 10.24 16.24
N HIS A 277 -5.07 9.11 16.58
CA HIS A 277 -4.88 7.83 15.89
C HIS A 277 -6.11 7.43 15.03
N ASP A 278 -6.82 8.42 14.49
CA ASP A 278 -7.98 8.18 13.63
C ASP A 278 -7.59 7.71 12.23
N PHE A 279 -6.45 8.20 11.70
CA PHE A 279 -5.95 7.90 10.37
C PHE A 279 -7.02 8.08 9.28
N TYR A 280 -7.79 9.17 9.36
CA TYR A 280 -8.87 9.41 8.41
C TYR A 280 -8.35 9.41 6.97
N GLY A 281 -9.18 8.89 6.07
CA GLY A 281 -8.88 8.80 4.65
C GLY A 281 -10.16 8.82 3.83
N ILE A 282 -10.16 8.09 2.72
CA ILE A 282 -11.27 8.08 1.75
C ILE A 282 -12.61 7.60 2.34
N HIS A 283 -12.61 6.87 3.46
CA HIS A 283 -13.83 6.41 4.14
C HIS A 283 -14.47 7.44 5.08
N ASN A 284 -13.89 8.63 5.26
CA ASN A 284 -14.48 9.68 6.10
C ASN A 284 -15.01 10.82 5.21
N PRO A 285 -16.35 10.95 5.02
CA PRO A 285 -16.93 11.93 4.11
C PRO A 285 -16.55 13.38 4.45
N ARG A 286 -16.54 13.72 5.74
CA ARG A 286 -16.19 15.08 6.21
C ARG A 286 -14.72 15.40 5.92
N PHE A 287 -13.83 14.43 6.10
CA PHE A 287 -12.41 14.57 5.79
C PHE A 287 -12.19 14.81 4.30
N VAL A 288 -12.80 13.98 3.43
CA VAL A 288 -12.70 14.13 1.98
C VAL A 288 -13.32 15.45 1.50
N ARG A 289 -14.46 15.85 2.06
CA ARG A 289 -15.17 17.08 1.64
C ARG A 289 -14.33 18.34 1.88
N ARG A 290 -13.56 18.38 2.96
CA ARG A 290 -12.64 19.49 3.27
C ARG A 290 -11.38 19.48 2.41
N ALA A 291 -11.00 18.33 1.88
CA ALA A 291 -9.77 18.19 1.10
C ALA A 291 -9.93 18.60 -0.38
N LEU A 292 -11.16 18.89 -0.84
CA LEU A 292 -11.46 19.25 -2.22
C LEU A 292 -12.16 20.59 -2.33
N THR A 293 -11.82 21.33 -3.38
CA THR A 293 -12.60 22.49 -3.83
C THR A 293 -13.50 22.04 -4.98
N ILE A 294 -14.81 22.20 -4.80
CA ILE A 294 -15.83 21.81 -5.78
C ILE A 294 -16.56 23.07 -6.23
N ARG A 295 -16.62 23.29 -7.56
CA ARG A 295 -17.34 24.40 -8.18
C ARG A 295 -18.33 23.85 -9.19
N PHE A 296 -19.59 24.27 -9.09
CA PHE A 296 -20.62 23.94 -10.06
C PHE A 296 -21.19 25.22 -10.63
N GLN A 297 -20.85 25.47 -11.89
CA GLN A 297 -21.21 26.67 -12.63
C GLN A 297 -22.17 26.30 -13.75
N THR A 298 -23.19 27.12 -13.94
CA THR A 298 -24.20 26.96 -14.99
C THR A 298 -24.30 28.25 -15.77
N GLN A 299 -24.44 28.17 -17.08
CA GLN A 299 -24.74 29.32 -17.92
C GLN A 299 -26.27 29.53 -18.00
N PRO A 300 -26.75 30.76 -18.27
CA PRO A 300 -28.14 30.99 -18.60
C PRO A 300 -28.58 30.13 -19.79
N LEU A 301 -29.86 29.74 -19.81
CA LEU A 301 -30.43 28.97 -20.91
C LEU A 301 -30.40 29.81 -22.19
N GLY A 302 -29.70 29.32 -23.23
CA GLY A 302 -29.67 29.95 -24.55
C GLY A 302 -30.99 29.79 -25.30
N ALA A 303 -31.17 30.56 -26.38
CA ALA A 303 -32.35 30.48 -27.26
C ALA A 303 -32.49 29.12 -27.96
N ASP A 304 -31.39 28.39 -28.13
CA ASP A 304 -31.35 27.01 -28.64
C ASP A 304 -31.74 25.96 -27.58
N HIS A 305 -32.09 26.41 -26.38
CA HIS A 305 -32.35 25.63 -25.18
C HIS A 305 -31.18 24.72 -24.76
N ALA A 306 -29.93 25.08 -25.08
CA ALA A 306 -28.77 24.36 -24.57
C ALA A 306 -28.55 24.66 -23.08
N LEU A 307 -28.39 23.60 -22.28
CA LEU A 307 -27.93 23.72 -20.90
C LEU A 307 -26.43 23.49 -20.86
N ILE A 308 -25.69 24.56 -20.54
CA ILE A 308 -24.24 24.51 -20.39
C ILE A 308 -23.87 24.59 -18.92
N ALA A 309 -23.10 23.62 -18.43
CA ALA A 309 -22.62 23.61 -17.05
C ALA A 309 -21.25 22.93 -16.90
N HIS A 310 -20.54 23.30 -15.84
CA HIS A 310 -19.23 22.74 -15.50
C HIS A 310 -19.21 22.33 -14.03
N LEU A 311 -18.89 21.07 -13.76
CA LEU A 311 -18.61 20.58 -12.41
C LEU A 311 -17.10 20.33 -12.27
N VAL A 312 -16.42 21.31 -11.68
CA VAL A 312 -14.98 21.31 -11.49
C VAL A 312 -14.64 20.79 -10.09
N ILE A 313 -13.82 19.73 -10.04
CA ILE A 313 -13.30 19.14 -8.81
C ILE A 313 -11.79 19.39 -8.77
N THR A 314 -11.32 20.08 -7.74
CA THR A 314 -9.90 20.40 -7.56
C THR A 314 -9.36 19.69 -6.34
N ASN A 315 -8.20 19.04 -6.50
CA ASN A 315 -7.42 18.51 -5.38
C ASN A 315 -6.67 19.65 -4.70
N SER A 316 -7.37 20.41 -3.86
CA SER A 316 -6.84 21.59 -3.20
C SER A 316 -6.16 21.28 -1.86
N GLY A 317 -6.56 20.19 -1.20
CA GLY A 317 -6.18 19.83 0.17
C GLY A 317 -5.41 18.51 0.34
N VAL A 318 -5.10 17.77 -0.73
CA VAL A 318 -4.43 16.46 -0.64
C VAL A 318 -3.01 16.53 -1.20
N GLY A 319 -2.04 16.09 -0.40
CA GLY A 319 -0.63 16.06 -0.77
C GLY A 319 -0.26 15.01 -1.81
N HIS A 320 -1.12 14.02 -2.06
CA HIS A 320 -0.91 12.95 -3.04
C HIS A 320 -2.04 12.95 -4.07
N ASP A 321 -1.99 12.04 -5.05
CA ASP A 321 -3.04 11.95 -6.07
C ASP A 321 -4.39 11.61 -5.40
N PHE A 322 -5.50 12.17 -5.90
CA PHE A 322 -6.84 11.97 -5.34
C PHE A 322 -7.79 11.22 -6.30
N PRO A 323 -8.49 10.17 -5.82
CA PRO A 323 -8.11 9.39 -4.64
C PRO A 323 -6.79 8.65 -4.91
N THR A 324 -5.91 8.48 -3.93
CA THR A 324 -4.70 7.64 -4.14
C THR A 324 -5.09 6.15 -4.17
N TYR A 325 -4.15 5.29 -4.56
CA TYR A 325 -4.36 3.86 -4.84
C TYR A 325 -5.25 3.54 -6.03
N THR A 326 -5.41 2.24 -6.25
CA THR A 326 -6.30 1.64 -7.24
C THR A 326 -7.66 1.25 -6.66
N THR A 327 -7.79 1.31 -5.33
CA THR A 327 -8.99 0.87 -4.61
C THR A 327 -10.18 1.80 -4.80
N PRO A 328 -10.06 3.11 -4.53
CA PRO A 328 -11.23 3.98 -4.53
C PRO A 328 -11.58 4.47 -5.93
N LYS A 329 -12.85 4.81 -6.10
CA LYS A 329 -13.38 5.42 -7.33
C LYS A 329 -14.27 6.59 -6.94
N VAL A 330 -14.14 7.71 -7.63
CA VAL A 330 -15.06 8.85 -7.49
C VAL A 330 -15.80 9.03 -8.82
N VAL A 331 -17.11 9.30 -8.75
CA VAL A 331 -17.95 9.52 -9.92
C VAL A 331 -18.69 10.84 -9.78
N ALA A 332 -18.37 11.78 -10.66
CA ALA A 332 -19.12 13.01 -10.83
C ALA A 332 -20.21 12.78 -11.88
N THR A 333 -21.43 13.25 -11.62
CA THR A 333 -22.58 13.11 -12.53
C THR A 333 -23.34 14.42 -12.60
N ILE A 334 -23.72 14.85 -13.82
CA ILE A 334 -24.68 15.93 -14.06
C ILE A 334 -25.86 15.34 -14.85
N TRP A 335 -27.10 15.70 -14.50
CA TRP A 335 -28.31 15.23 -15.18
C TRP A 335 -29.46 16.22 -15.04
N GLN A 336 -30.48 16.11 -15.89
CA GLN A 336 -31.72 16.87 -15.76
C GLN A 336 -32.77 16.08 -15.01
N ARG A 337 -33.57 16.76 -14.18
CA ARG A 337 -34.68 16.17 -13.42
C ARG A 337 -36.01 16.41 -14.11
N CYS A 338 -36.68 15.33 -14.48
CA CYS A 338 -38.04 15.32 -15.00
C CYS A 338 -38.95 14.83 -13.88
N ALA A 339 -39.55 15.77 -13.14
CA ALA A 339 -40.24 15.50 -11.87
C ALA A 339 -39.39 14.69 -10.87
N ARG A 340 -39.78 13.44 -10.57
CA ARG A 340 -39.06 12.53 -9.66
C ARG A 340 -37.99 11.67 -10.34
N HIS A 341 -37.84 11.75 -11.67
CA HIS A 341 -36.95 10.89 -12.45
C HIS A 341 -35.83 11.67 -13.14
N VAL A 342 -34.85 10.93 -13.64
CA VAL A 342 -33.80 11.45 -14.51
C VAL A 342 -34.33 11.55 -15.93
N CYS A 343 -34.19 12.70 -16.58
CA CYS A 343 -34.60 12.84 -17.99
C CYS A 343 -33.74 11.91 -18.88
N PRO A 344 -34.33 11.14 -19.80
CA PRO A 344 -33.59 10.28 -20.72
C PRO A 344 -32.52 11.04 -21.50
N GLY A 345 -31.35 10.41 -21.71
CA GLY A 345 -30.22 11.02 -22.46
C GLY A 345 -29.51 12.18 -21.78
N SER A 346 -30.03 12.69 -20.65
CA SER A 346 -29.49 13.89 -19.98
C SER A 346 -28.28 13.64 -19.10
N VAL A 347 -27.87 12.39 -18.87
CA VAL A 347 -26.80 12.06 -17.91
C VAL A 347 -25.43 12.26 -18.56
N ARG A 348 -24.53 12.95 -17.85
CA ARG A 348 -23.08 12.97 -18.14
C ARG A 348 -22.32 12.54 -16.90
N ARG A 349 -21.24 11.78 -17.09
CA ARG A 349 -20.43 11.21 -16.00
C ARG A 349 -18.96 11.41 -16.25
N LEU A 350 -18.22 11.67 -15.19
CA LEU A 350 -16.76 11.63 -15.14
C LEU A 350 -16.33 10.66 -14.04
N VAL A 351 -15.43 9.74 -14.38
CA VAL A 351 -14.83 8.80 -13.43
C VAL A 351 -13.42 9.26 -13.08
N ILE A 352 -13.15 9.40 -11.79
CA ILE A 352 -11.83 9.73 -11.23
C ILE A 352 -11.34 8.51 -10.45
N ALA A 353 -10.43 7.74 -11.04
CA ALA A 353 -9.84 6.56 -10.42
C ALA A 353 -8.55 6.13 -11.16
N ARG A 354 -7.76 5.26 -10.52
CA ARG A 354 -6.78 4.43 -11.22
C ARG A 354 -7.32 3.03 -11.37
N ARG A 355 -7.69 2.66 -12.59
CA ARG A 355 -8.38 1.41 -12.88
C ARG A 355 -7.42 0.38 -13.46
N ILE A 356 -7.24 -0.71 -12.74
CA ILE A 356 -6.39 -1.84 -13.15
C ILE A 356 -7.15 -3.17 -13.18
N SER A 357 -6.59 -4.15 -13.87
CA SER A 357 -7.06 -5.54 -13.89
C SER A 357 -6.87 -6.20 -12.52
N LEU A 358 -7.66 -7.22 -12.22
CA LEU A 358 -7.61 -7.91 -10.92
C LEU A 358 -6.32 -8.73 -10.73
N ASP A 359 -5.64 -9.10 -11.81
CA ASP A 359 -4.32 -9.73 -11.80
C ASP A 359 -3.16 -8.73 -11.70
N LEU A 360 -3.48 -7.42 -11.60
CA LEU A 360 -2.54 -6.32 -11.45
C LEU A 360 -1.57 -6.13 -12.64
N LYS A 361 -1.86 -6.71 -13.81
CA LYS A 361 -0.98 -6.66 -14.99
C LYS A 361 -1.29 -5.55 -15.98
N HIS A 362 -2.52 -5.01 -15.96
CA HIS A 362 -2.96 -4.04 -16.94
C HIS A 362 -3.62 -2.83 -16.28
N GLN A 363 -3.29 -1.63 -16.76
CA GLN A 363 -3.95 -0.39 -16.36
C GLN A 363 -4.85 0.09 -17.50
N TYR A 364 -6.16 0.09 -17.25
CA TYR A 364 -7.15 0.58 -18.20
C TYR A 364 -7.12 2.10 -18.31
N PHE A 365 -7.02 2.82 -17.19
CA PHE A 365 -6.87 4.27 -17.16
C PHE A 365 -6.38 4.75 -15.78
N ASP A 366 -5.87 5.98 -15.73
CA ASP A 366 -5.60 6.73 -14.50
C ASP A 366 -6.05 8.18 -14.67
N THR A 367 -7.21 8.50 -14.10
CA THR A 367 -7.83 9.84 -14.16
C THR A 367 -7.77 10.57 -12.82
N ARG A 368 -7.01 10.04 -11.84
CA ARG A 368 -6.82 10.65 -10.52
C ARG A 368 -6.35 12.11 -10.64
N ILE A 369 -6.70 12.91 -9.66
CA ILE A 369 -6.39 14.34 -9.62
C ILE A 369 -5.10 14.56 -8.85
N LYS A 370 -4.05 15.03 -9.52
CA LYS A 370 -2.78 15.35 -8.86
C LYS A 370 -2.93 16.54 -7.91
N PRO A 371 -2.06 16.70 -6.90
CA PRO A 371 -2.10 17.86 -6.01
C PRO A 371 -2.12 19.19 -6.78
N GLY A 372 -3.11 20.03 -6.48
CA GLY A 372 -3.33 21.33 -7.12
C GLY A 372 -4.00 21.29 -8.51
N GLN A 373 -4.24 20.11 -9.08
CA GLN A 373 -4.92 19.98 -10.37
C GLN A 373 -6.44 19.85 -10.22
N SER A 374 -7.13 19.94 -11.35
CA SER A 374 -8.58 19.83 -11.44
C SER A 374 -9.03 18.80 -12.48
N ARG A 375 -10.27 18.36 -12.34
CA ARG A 375 -11.04 17.69 -13.39
C ARG A 375 -12.34 18.44 -13.58
N ASP A 376 -12.73 18.60 -14.83
CA ASP A 376 -13.98 19.24 -15.21
C ASP A 376 -14.89 18.21 -15.88
N LEU A 377 -16.13 18.15 -15.41
CA LEU A 377 -17.22 17.49 -16.12
C LEU A 377 -18.05 18.58 -16.79
N SER A 378 -17.77 18.79 -18.08
CA SER A 378 -18.56 19.67 -18.94
C SER A 378 -19.90 19.02 -19.27
N TYR A 379 -20.92 19.86 -19.31
CA TYR A 379 -22.29 19.51 -19.65
C TYR A 379 -22.74 20.43 -20.77
N ASP A 380 -23.12 19.84 -21.88
CA ASP A 380 -23.75 20.52 -23.01
C ASP A 380 -24.83 19.58 -23.55
N VAL A 381 -26.06 19.83 -23.11
CA VAL A 381 -27.22 19.00 -23.47
C VAL A 381 -28.44 19.90 -23.59
N LYS A 382 -29.24 19.70 -24.65
CA LYS A 382 -30.54 20.37 -24.78
C LYS A 382 -31.44 20.11 -23.56
N LYS A 383 -32.12 21.15 -23.11
CA LYS A 383 -33.13 21.05 -22.05
C LYS A 383 -34.29 20.16 -22.51
N ALA A 384 -34.58 19.10 -21.77
CA ALA A 384 -35.76 18.29 -21.99
C ALA A 384 -37.02 19.10 -21.66
N ALA A 385 -38.11 18.90 -22.40
CA ALA A 385 -39.35 19.67 -22.22
C ALA A 385 -39.86 19.64 -20.77
N GLN A 386 -39.79 18.46 -20.13
CA GLN A 386 -40.24 18.25 -18.75
C GLN A 386 -39.14 18.51 -17.70
N ALA A 387 -37.98 19.03 -18.10
CA ALA A 387 -36.88 19.28 -17.15
C ALA A 387 -37.22 20.47 -16.23
N THR A 388 -37.19 20.18 -14.93
CA THR A 388 -37.49 21.12 -13.83
C THR A 388 -36.23 21.63 -13.12
N ALA A 389 -35.14 20.86 -13.18
CA ALA A 389 -33.87 21.22 -12.57
C ALA A 389 -32.68 20.56 -13.28
N LEU A 390 -31.51 21.19 -13.18
CA LEU A 390 -30.21 20.60 -13.49
C LEU A 390 -29.54 20.16 -12.18
N ALA A 391 -29.32 18.88 -12.04
CA ALA A 391 -28.79 18.23 -10.86
C ALA A 391 -27.33 17.81 -11.08
N ALA A 392 -26.53 17.88 -10.02
CA ALA A 392 -25.16 17.41 -10.01
C ALA A 392 -24.84 16.67 -8.71
N ARG A 393 -24.03 15.61 -8.79
CA ARG A 393 -23.62 14.80 -7.64
C ARG A 393 -22.21 14.25 -7.80
N ILE A 394 -21.48 14.19 -6.70
CA ILE A 394 -20.21 13.48 -6.57
C ILE A 394 -20.39 12.33 -5.59
N MET A 395 -20.28 11.10 -6.11
CA MET A 395 -20.28 9.86 -5.34
C MET A 395 -18.86 9.38 -5.11
N VAL A 396 -18.55 8.95 -3.89
CA VAL A 396 -17.28 8.28 -3.56
C VAL A 396 -17.57 6.81 -3.27
N TYR A 397 -16.78 5.93 -3.88
CA TYR A 397 -16.80 4.49 -3.68
C TYR A 397 -15.44 4.08 -3.10
N PRO A 398 -15.28 4.08 -1.77
CA PRO A 398 -13.99 3.82 -1.13
C PRO A 398 -13.39 2.44 -1.47
N ASP A 399 -14.23 1.40 -1.53
CA ASP A 399 -13.83 0.01 -1.65
C ASP A 399 -14.08 -0.58 -3.05
N ALA A 400 -14.16 0.27 -4.09
CA ALA A 400 -14.60 -0.12 -5.43
C ALA A 400 -13.80 -1.27 -6.07
N ALA A 401 -12.48 -1.34 -5.85
CA ALA A 401 -11.68 -2.47 -6.32
C ALA A 401 -11.92 -3.75 -5.50
N TYR A 402 -12.13 -3.64 -4.19
CA TYR A 402 -12.42 -4.78 -3.32
C TYR A 402 -13.78 -5.40 -3.64
N VAL A 403 -14.82 -4.59 -3.85
CA VAL A 403 -16.15 -5.08 -4.29
C VAL A 403 -16.03 -5.93 -5.55
N ARG A 404 -15.26 -5.46 -6.55
CA ARG A 404 -15.00 -6.25 -7.76
C ARG A 404 -14.24 -7.53 -7.49
N PHE A 405 -13.20 -7.43 -6.68
CA PHE A 405 -12.36 -8.56 -6.34
C PHE A 405 -13.21 -9.65 -5.67
N PHE A 406 -14.00 -9.31 -4.64
CA PHE A 406 -14.81 -10.29 -3.91
C PHE A 406 -15.96 -10.87 -4.74
N ARG A 407 -16.59 -10.07 -5.62
CA ARG A 407 -17.56 -10.60 -6.60
C ARG A 407 -16.91 -11.63 -7.52
N ALA A 408 -15.75 -11.32 -8.09
CA ALA A 408 -15.01 -12.28 -8.92
C ALA A 408 -14.53 -13.49 -8.13
N TYR A 409 -14.12 -13.29 -6.88
CA TYR A 409 -13.63 -14.34 -5.98
C TYR A 409 -14.72 -15.37 -5.68
N LEU A 410 -15.94 -14.93 -5.37
CA LEU A 410 -17.08 -15.80 -5.05
C LEU A 410 -17.52 -16.68 -6.22
N VAL A 411 -17.24 -16.25 -7.45
CA VAL A 411 -17.55 -16.95 -8.70
C VAL A 411 -16.40 -17.88 -9.12
N ARG A 412 -15.16 -17.39 -9.03
CA ARG A 412 -13.99 -18.08 -9.59
C ARG A 412 -13.48 -19.22 -8.72
N TYR A 413 -13.74 -19.20 -7.41
CA TYR A 413 -13.16 -20.15 -6.47
C TYR A 413 -14.20 -20.98 -5.75
N THR A 414 -13.88 -22.26 -5.56
CA THR A 414 -14.61 -23.16 -4.67
C THR A 414 -14.22 -22.81 -3.23
N LEU A 415 -15.22 -22.44 -2.43
CA LEU A 415 -15.05 -22.01 -1.04
C LEU A 415 -15.87 -22.91 -0.13
N THR A 416 -15.35 -23.18 1.07
CA THR A 416 -16.17 -23.74 2.14
C THR A 416 -17.32 -22.81 2.48
N ALA A 417 -18.37 -23.34 3.12
CA ALA A 417 -19.51 -22.53 3.54
C ALA A 417 -19.09 -21.38 4.49
N SER A 418 -18.09 -21.61 5.35
CA SER A 418 -17.56 -20.60 6.27
C SER A 418 -16.82 -19.48 5.52
N GLU A 419 -15.93 -19.83 4.59
CA GLU A 419 -15.21 -18.84 3.77
C GLU A 419 -16.15 -18.02 2.90
N ARG A 420 -17.14 -18.68 2.27
CA ARG A 420 -18.15 -17.99 1.46
C ARG A 420 -18.91 -16.96 2.29
N ARG A 421 -19.40 -17.34 3.47
CA ARG A 421 -20.08 -16.42 4.40
C ARG A 421 -19.17 -15.25 4.79
N ALA A 422 -17.91 -15.51 5.11
CA ALA A 422 -16.97 -14.45 5.49
C ALA A 422 -16.71 -13.45 4.35
N ILE A 423 -16.54 -13.93 3.11
CA ILE A 423 -16.35 -13.07 1.94
C ILE A 423 -17.64 -12.31 1.60
N GLN A 424 -18.82 -12.94 1.70
CA GLN A 424 -20.11 -12.26 1.49
C GLN A 424 -20.36 -11.15 2.52
N GLN A 425 -20.03 -11.37 3.79
CA GLN A 425 -20.13 -10.33 4.82
C GLN A 425 -19.21 -9.14 4.54
N VAL A 426 -17.98 -9.41 4.09
CA VAL A 426 -17.04 -8.36 3.69
C VAL A 426 -17.54 -7.61 2.46
N LEU A 427 -18.00 -8.33 1.44
CA LEU A 427 -18.57 -7.74 0.22
C LEU A 427 -19.76 -6.83 0.55
N ALA A 428 -20.72 -7.32 1.35
CA ALA A 428 -21.88 -6.54 1.75
C ALA A 428 -21.46 -5.25 2.48
N ARG A 429 -20.51 -5.32 3.42
CA ARG A 429 -20.00 -4.12 4.10
C ARG A 429 -19.34 -3.14 3.11
N ASP A 430 -18.53 -3.64 2.20
CA ASP A 430 -17.77 -2.82 1.25
C ASP A 430 -18.69 -2.23 0.15
N GLU A 431 -19.82 -2.87 -0.15
CA GLU A 431 -20.87 -2.35 -1.05
C GLU A 431 -21.66 -1.20 -0.43
N HIS A 432 -21.77 -1.13 0.90
CA HIS A 432 -22.45 -0.06 1.64
C HIS A 432 -21.47 1.02 2.16
N SER A 433 -20.21 1.01 1.71
CA SER A 433 -19.22 2.02 2.13
C SER A 433 -19.24 3.28 1.27
N ASP A 434 -20.05 3.31 0.22
CA ASP A 434 -20.19 4.45 -0.66
C ASP A 434 -20.98 5.59 -0.01
N TYR A 435 -20.72 6.82 -0.47
CA TYR A 435 -21.39 7.98 0.08
C TYR A 435 -21.44 9.14 -0.93
N VAL A 436 -22.46 9.99 -0.75
CA VAL A 436 -22.56 11.28 -1.44
C VAL A 436 -21.59 12.24 -0.78
N LEU A 437 -20.57 12.67 -1.54
CA LEU A 437 -19.61 13.67 -1.07
C LEU A 437 -20.18 15.08 -1.18
N TRP A 438 -20.91 15.33 -2.27
CA TRP A 438 -21.48 16.63 -2.61
C TRP A 438 -22.62 16.46 -3.60
N GLN A 439 -23.64 17.32 -3.52
CA GLN A 439 -24.71 17.41 -4.49
C GLN A 439 -25.25 18.83 -4.57
N ALA A 440 -25.81 19.19 -5.72
CA ALA A 440 -26.56 20.43 -5.92
C ALA A 440 -27.67 20.23 -6.95
N ASP A 441 -28.72 21.02 -6.82
CA ASP A 441 -29.82 21.13 -7.79
C ASP A 441 -29.95 22.63 -8.16
N ARG A 442 -30.09 22.92 -9.46
CA ARG A 442 -30.37 24.26 -9.99
C ARG A 442 -31.72 24.24 -10.69
N PRO A 443 -32.74 24.98 -10.20
CA PRO A 443 -34.02 25.09 -10.88
C PRO A 443 -33.82 25.58 -12.32
N LEU A 444 -34.63 25.05 -13.24
CA LEU A 444 -34.64 25.47 -14.63
C LEU A 444 -35.96 26.19 -14.93
N PRO A 445 -35.95 27.24 -15.77
CA PRO A 445 -37.19 27.86 -16.21
C PRO A 445 -38.05 26.87 -17.00
N PRO A 446 -39.38 27.08 -17.07
CA PRO A 446 -40.23 26.40 -18.05
C PRO A 446 -39.65 26.56 -19.46
N ARG A 447 -39.85 25.54 -20.30
CA ARG A 447 -39.36 25.60 -21.68
C ARG A 447 -40.27 26.51 -22.51
#